data_AF-A0A1V4WW27-F1
#
_entry.id   AF-A0A1V4WW27-F1
#
_cell.length_a   1.000
_cell.length_b   1.000
_cell.length_c   1.000
_cell.angle_alpha   90.00
_cell.angle_beta   90.00
_cell.angle_gamma   90.00
#
_symmetry.space_group_name_H-M   'P 1'
#
loop_
_entity.id
_entity.type
_entity.pdbx_description
1 polymer ?
#
loop_
_entity_poly.entity_id
_entity_poly.type
_entity_poly.pdbx_seq_one_letter_code
_entity_poly.pdbx_strand_id
1 'polypeptide(L)'
;MKRFFPAAAFLILLFLLPLCGMTQECLDCHEKYQKTDHAKLKCVACHSDAKDLPHPEKLKKPECASCHGDAVKQHEASVHSGKGLKCKSCHNVHTPRQETKTCASCHASVAHSKLPSARKHLAEMNCVGCHAKNARGQINVRVELKQSITRDVLDKDGNRSVDEKEWKDFLVHSQSVVGDGYKIKRFYSATGSSHAVGPTAISCNGCHVENKVFHKATLEINARGQRIGMALDPHSVIPRLPVVDLYRLTAHGKGGVACADCHVSQKQIDDHVCAKCHQTVYNVYKGTKHAKAGAAKCTDCHDPHKVKAYRELGAAERVAVCVRCHGDYRKHHRWLPHAELHFMYLECSTCHSPRSKKGMVFNVNVHEKDGRRRLTRDDITAAFGGMKQTKDLIDANGDDRIVPSEVVPFFEDLGRAAKGAVGVEGSIVVTDIHHDYSQVQKRDKVCTTCHSNDAPFYQSMYLVLPETEGLFYMPVKGTVLAAMPSSIALNFFLLGETKARWSDIRALVGARGEARDEIVKELGFKWIDIVGVFLSIAVLVFVCLHIVLRVVFRR
;
A
#
# COMPACT_ATOMS: atom_id res chain seq x y z
N MET A 1 -11.37 -102.84 2.40
CA MET A 1 -10.58 -101.60 2.59
C MET A 1 -10.65 -101.25 4.07
N LYS A 2 -9.63 -101.17 4.93
CA LYS A 2 -8.16 -101.12 4.84
C LYS A 2 -7.56 -101.86 6.08
N ARG A 3 -6.38 -102.46 5.87
CA ARG A 3 -5.43 -103.11 6.79
C ARG A 3 -4.82 -102.06 7.76
N PHE A 4 -4.75 -102.28 9.09
CA PHE A 4 -3.80 -103.04 9.94
C PHE A 4 -2.59 -102.25 10.51
N PHE A 5 -2.44 -102.42 11.84
CA PHE A 5 -1.28 -102.37 12.77
C PHE A 5 -0.64 -101.04 13.26
N PRO A 6 -0.34 -100.93 14.58
CA PRO A 6 0.45 -99.86 15.21
C PRO A 6 1.95 -100.22 15.29
N ALA A 7 2.82 -99.20 15.36
CA ALA A 7 4.26 -99.39 15.57
C ALA A 7 4.74 -98.54 16.74
N ALA A 8 5.34 -99.24 17.71
CA ALA A 8 6.15 -98.69 18.78
C ALA A 8 7.48 -98.15 18.24
N ALA A 9 8.02 -97.10 18.88
CA ALA A 9 9.44 -96.89 19.16
C ALA A 9 9.66 -95.43 19.59
N PHE A 10 9.77 -95.17 20.90
CA PHE A 10 10.40 -93.95 21.39
C PHE A 10 11.65 -94.36 22.18
N LEU A 11 12.76 -94.34 21.45
CA LEU A 11 14.10 -94.66 21.89
C LEU A 11 14.77 -93.37 22.41
N ILE A 12 15.15 -93.38 23.68
CA ILE A 12 16.45 -92.91 24.21
C ILE A 12 17.26 -92.00 23.28
N LEU A 13 17.45 -90.72 23.65
CA LEU A 13 18.79 -90.13 23.87
C LEU A 13 18.68 -88.72 24.47
N LEU A 14 19.10 -88.62 25.73
CA LEU A 14 18.99 -87.48 26.62
C LEU A 14 20.31 -86.69 26.72
N PHE A 15 21.08 -86.59 25.62
CA PHE A 15 22.40 -85.94 25.65
C PHE A 15 22.67 -85.22 24.32
N LEU A 16 22.78 -83.89 24.40
CA LEU A 16 23.38 -82.91 23.46
C LEU A 16 22.45 -81.73 23.15
N LEU A 17 22.20 -80.87 24.13
CA LEU A 17 22.02 -79.44 23.84
C LEU A 17 22.81 -78.63 24.87
N PRO A 18 23.83 -77.86 24.45
CA PRO A 18 24.51 -76.95 25.35
C PRO A 18 23.53 -75.87 25.81
N LEU A 19 23.66 -75.52 27.09
CA LEU A 19 23.19 -74.28 27.67
C LEU A 19 23.45 -73.09 26.73
N CYS A 20 22.40 -72.60 26.09
CA CYS A 20 22.32 -71.20 25.69
C CYS A 20 20.85 -70.78 25.71
N GLY A 21 20.30 -70.66 26.92
CA GLY A 21 19.12 -69.85 27.13
C GLY A 21 19.50 -68.39 26.90
N MET A 22 19.63 -67.98 25.63
CA MET A 22 19.65 -66.56 25.32
C MET A 22 18.25 -66.02 25.61
N THR A 23 18.16 -65.26 26.69
CA THR A 23 16.94 -64.59 27.15
C THR A 23 16.34 -63.74 26.02
N GLN A 24 15.01 -63.78 25.87
CA GLN A 24 14.25 -62.95 24.91
C GLN A 24 14.62 -61.45 24.94
N GLU A 25 15.16 -60.95 26.06
CA GLU A 25 15.66 -59.58 26.22
C GLU A 25 16.82 -59.21 25.28
N CYS A 26 17.64 -60.17 24.83
CA CYS A 26 18.81 -59.89 23.97
C CYS A 26 18.42 -59.51 22.53
N LEU A 27 17.30 -60.03 22.03
CA LEU A 27 16.84 -59.84 20.64
C LEU A 27 15.80 -58.73 20.49
N ASP A 28 15.18 -58.30 21.60
CA ASP A 28 14.10 -57.32 21.60
C ASP A 28 14.54 -55.92 21.13
N CYS A 29 15.84 -55.59 21.32
CA CYS A 29 16.46 -54.40 20.74
C CYS A 29 16.72 -54.55 19.23
N HIS A 30 17.04 -55.75 18.77
CA HIS A 30 17.39 -56.04 17.38
C HIS A 30 16.16 -55.88 16.46
N GLU A 31 15.00 -56.40 16.88
CA GLU A 31 13.75 -56.28 16.11
C GLU A 31 13.25 -54.83 15.99
N LYS A 32 13.41 -54.03 17.05
CA LYS A 32 13.05 -52.61 17.04
C LYS A 32 14.02 -51.82 16.15
N TYR A 33 15.31 -52.11 16.23
CA TYR A 33 16.34 -51.46 15.40
C TYR A 33 16.21 -51.76 13.91
N GLN A 34 15.81 -52.99 13.53
CA GLN A 34 15.61 -53.38 12.13
C GLN A 34 14.55 -52.54 11.40
N LYS A 35 13.67 -51.85 12.14
CA LYS A 35 12.63 -50.96 11.60
C LYS A 35 13.08 -49.50 11.45
N THR A 36 14.35 -49.19 11.71
CA THR A 36 14.92 -47.84 11.63
C THR A 36 15.63 -47.58 10.29
N ASP A 37 15.83 -46.31 9.94
CA ASP A 37 16.59 -45.93 8.73
C ASP A 37 18.06 -46.40 8.78
N HIS A 38 18.59 -46.67 9.98
CA HIS A 38 19.96 -47.14 10.19
C HIS A 38 20.06 -48.67 10.27
N ALA A 39 18.97 -49.42 10.12
CA ALA A 39 18.92 -50.88 10.24
C ALA A 39 19.96 -51.64 9.39
N LYS A 40 20.41 -51.03 8.29
CA LYS A 40 21.43 -51.61 7.39
C LYS A 40 22.86 -51.51 7.94
N LEU A 41 23.08 -50.72 9.00
CA LEU A 41 24.38 -50.56 9.63
C LEU A 41 24.59 -51.62 10.72
N LYS A 42 25.83 -52.04 10.89
CA LYS A 42 26.23 -52.88 12.02
C LYS A 42 26.25 -52.02 13.29
N CYS A 43 25.89 -52.60 14.44
CA CYS A 43 25.85 -51.88 15.73
C CYS A 43 27.19 -51.19 16.06
N VAL A 44 28.31 -51.86 15.75
CA VAL A 44 29.68 -51.36 15.96
C VAL A 44 30.05 -50.15 15.08
N ALA A 45 29.28 -49.87 14.03
CA ALA A 45 29.47 -48.66 13.22
C ALA A 45 29.17 -47.38 14.03
N CYS A 46 28.28 -47.48 15.01
CA CYS A 46 27.98 -46.41 15.96
C CYS A 46 28.66 -46.65 17.32
N HIS A 47 28.66 -47.89 17.80
CA HIS A 47 29.23 -48.31 19.09
C HIS A 47 30.54 -49.07 18.90
N SER A 48 31.61 -48.37 18.55
CA SER A 48 32.93 -48.96 18.34
C SER A 48 33.53 -49.62 19.60
N ASP A 49 32.93 -49.38 20.76
CA ASP A 49 33.28 -49.94 22.05
C ASP A 49 32.52 -51.23 22.39
N ALA A 50 31.55 -51.65 21.57
CA ALA A 50 30.87 -52.95 21.69
C ALA A 50 31.73 -54.07 21.07
N LYS A 51 32.83 -54.44 21.74
CA LYS A 51 33.80 -55.44 21.24
C LYS A 51 33.38 -56.89 21.49
N ASP A 52 32.62 -57.15 22.56
CA ASP A 52 32.21 -58.49 23.01
C ASP A 52 30.69 -58.52 23.27
N LEU A 53 30.03 -59.66 23.01
CA LEU A 53 28.62 -59.89 23.33
C LEU A 53 28.51 -61.06 24.32
N PRO A 54 27.81 -60.90 25.47
CA PRO A 54 27.11 -59.69 25.92
C PRO A 54 28.08 -58.55 26.28
N HIS A 55 27.78 -57.34 25.81
CA HIS A 55 28.60 -56.15 26.08
C HIS A 55 28.25 -55.54 27.46
N PRO A 56 29.12 -54.71 28.05
CA PRO A 56 28.80 -53.94 29.26
C PRO A 56 27.52 -53.11 29.08
N GLU A 57 26.72 -52.93 30.13
CA GLU A 57 25.40 -52.25 30.08
C GLU A 57 25.43 -50.82 29.51
N LYS A 58 26.57 -50.13 29.54
CA LYS A 58 26.69 -48.72 29.12
C LYS A 58 27.76 -48.53 28.07
N LEU A 59 27.36 -48.63 26.81
CA LEU A 59 28.19 -48.25 25.67
C LEU A 59 28.39 -46.73 25.62
N LYS A 60 29.53 -46.30 25.07
CA LYS A 60 29.85 -44.92 24.74
C LYS A 60 28.81 -44.39 23.76
N LYS A 61 28.50 -43.10 23.92
CA LYS A 61 27.52 -42.43 23.06
C LYS A 61 28.15 -42.20 21.68
N PRO A 62 27.47 -42.60 20.59
CA PRO A 62 27.94 -42.34 19.25
C PRO A 62 27.94 -40.84 18.94
N GLU A 63 29.00 -40.37 18.29
CA GLU A 63 29.13 -38.98 17.84
C GLU A 63 28.43 -38.80 16.49
N CYS A 64 27.30 -38.10 16.45
CA CYS A 64 26.53 -37.92 15.21
C CYS A 64 27.34 -37.22 14.10
N ALA A 65 28.31 -36.38 14.48
CA ALA A 65 29.13 -35.61 13.56
C ALA A 65 30.04 -36.45 12.66
N SER A 66 30.37 -37.69 13.06
CA SER A 66 31.23 -38.57 12.27
C SER A 66 30.59 -38.98 10.93
N CYS A 67 29.25 -38.96 10.85
CA CYS A 67 28.50 -39.28 9.63
C CYS A 67 27.57 -38.14 9.17
N HIS A 68 27.08 -37.28 10.07
CA HIS A 68 26.13 -36.20 9.78
C HIS A 68 26.74 -34.80 9.98
N GLY A 69 27.99 -34.60 9.55
CA GLY A 69 28.74 -33.37 9.77
C GLY A 69 27.99 -32.09 9.36
N ASP A 70 27.33 -32.08 8.20
CA ASP A 70 26.59 -30.89 7.72
C ASP A 70 25.34 -30.59 8.56
N ALA A 71 24.61 -31.63 8.99
CA ALA A 71 23.44 -31.46 9.84
C ALA A 71 23.83 -30.95 11.23
N VAL A 72 24.95 -31.44 11.78
CA VAL A 72 25.52 -30.95 13.05
C VAL A 72 25.91 -29.48 12.93
N LYS A 73 26.68 -29.10 11.89
CA LYS A 73 27.06 -27.70 11.64
C LYS A 73 25.84 -26.78 11.50
N GLN A 74 24.82 -27.20 10.75
CA GLN A 74 23.58 -26.43 10.59
C GLN A 74 22.85 -26.27 11.93
N HIS A 75 22.72 -27.37 12.69
CA HIS A 75 22.07 -27.37 13.99
C HIS A 75 22.79 -26.45 14.98
N GLU A 76 24.11 -26.51 15.06
CA GLU A 76 24.93 -25.65 15.92
C GLU A 76 24.68 -24.16 15.66
N ALA A 77 24.49 -23.78 14.39
CA ALA A 77 24.16 -22.41 13.96
C ALA A 77 22.66 -22.06 14.05
N SER A 78 21.83 -22.96 14.58
CA SER A 78 20.37 -22.79 14.70
C SER A 78 19.95 -22.35 16.09
N VAL A 79 18.73 -21.82 16.18
CA VAL A 79 18.15 -21.44 17.48
C VAL A 79 17.84 -22.60 18.40
N HIS A 80 17.68 -23.81 17.84
CA HIS A 80 17.45 -25.00 18.66
C HIS A 80 18.71 -25.35 19.46
N SER A 81 19.89 -25.29 18.84
CA SER A 81 21.17 -25.44 19.55
C SER A 81 21.40 -24.32 20.55
N GLY A 82 21.10 -23.07 20.18
CA GLY A 82 21.21 -21.91 21.08
C GLY A 82 20.35 -22.04 22.35
N LYS A 83 19.26 -22.81 22.30
CA LYS A 83 18.41 -23.15 23.47
C LYS A 83 18.79 -24.47 24.15
N GLY A 84 19.92 -25.08 23.79
CA GLY A 84 20.44 -26.31 24.39
C GLY A 84 19.76 -27.59 23.91
N LEU A 85 18.92 -27.53 22.87
CA LEU A 85 18.24 -28.72 22.36
C LEU A 85 19.27 -29.69 21.76
N LYS A 86 19.23 -30.95 22.18
CA LYS A 86 20.13 -31.99 21.66
C LYS A 86 19.46 -32.80 20.56
N CYS A 87 20.23 -33.41 19.66
CA CYS A 87 19.72 -34.23 18.54
C CYS A 87 18.70 -35.27 19.00
N LYS A 88 19.01 -35.98 20.10
CA LYS A 88 18.15 -37.00 20.72
C LYS A 88 16.80 -36.51 21.25
N SER A 89 16.63 -35.19 21.35
CA SER A 89 15.38 -34.58 21.84
C SER A 89 14.30 -34.60 20.76
N CYS A 90 14.71 -34.71 19.49
CA CYS A 90 13.85 -34.79 18.32
C CYS A 90 13.99 -36.13 17.57
N HIS A 91 15.23 -36.62 17.45
CA HIS A 91 15.56 -37.87 16.75
C HIS A 91 15.70 -39.02 17.73
N ASN A 92 15.22 -40.20 17.33
CA ASN A 92 15.52 -41.45 18.02
C ASN A 92 16.15 -42.42 17.01
N VAL A 93 17.33 -42.93 17.34
CA VAL A 93 18.09 -43.85 16.47
C VAL A 93 17.77 -45.32 16.74
N HIS A 94 17.07 -45.60 17.85
CA HIS A 94 16.68 -46.95 18.25
C HIS A 94 15.19 -47.23 18.04
N THR A 95 14.41 -46.25 17.56
CA THR A 95 12.98 -46.43 17.28
C THR A 95 12.61 -45.96 15.86
N PRO A 96 11.49 -46.45 15.30
CA PRO A 96 11.11 -46.16 13.93
C PRO A 96 10.91 -44.66 13.68
N ARG A 97 11.17 -44.23 12.44
CA ARG A 97 11.08 -42.84 11.99
C ARG A 97 9.74 -42.16 12.29
N GLN A 98 8.65 -42.91 12.39
CA GLN A 98 7.31 -42.38 12.67
C GLN A 98 7.19 -41.76 14.07
N GLU A 99 8.13 -42.04 14.98
CA GLU A 99 8.21 -41.45 16.31
C GLU A 99 9.06 -40.17 16.38
N THR A 100 9.63 -39.73 15.25
CA THR A 100 10.43 -38.49 15.21
C THR A 100 9.54 -37.29 15.50
N LYS A 101 9.95 -36.43 16.43
CA LYS A 101 9.15 -35.25 16.80
C LYS A 101 9.03 -34.28 15.63
N THR A 102 7.84 -33.71 15.47
CA THR A 102 7.56 -32.66 14.48
C THR A 102 7.64 -31.28 15.14
N CYS A 103 7.57 -30.21 14.34
CA CYS A 103 7.48 -28.85 14.87
C CYS A 103 6.32 -28.70 15.88
N ALA A 104 5.16 -29.29 15.56
CA ALA A 104 3.95 -29.21 16.39
C ALA A 104 4.08 -29.98 17.72
N SER A 105 4.99 -30.94 17.83
CA SER A 105 5.25 -31.66 19.08
C SER A 105 5.77 -30.76 20.20
N CYS A 106 6.38 -29.62 19.85
CA CYS A 106 6.85 -28.61 20.82
C CYS A 106 6.14 -27.24 20.63
N HIS A 107 5.65 -26.96 19.41
CA HIS A 107 5.03 -25.68 19.03
C HIS A 107 3.52 -25.82 18.77
N ALA A 108 2.77 -26.33 19.75
CA ALA A 108 1.36 -26.65 19.59
C ALA A 108 0.42 -25.42 19.44
N SER A 109 0.83 -24.22 19.89
CA SER A 109 -0.04 -23.04 19.91
C SER A 109 0.71 -21.72 19.66
N VAL A 110 1.56 -21.69 18.63
CA VAL A 110 2.30 -20.47 18.27
C VAL A 110 1.38 -19.52 17.48
N ALA A 111 1.08 -18.37 18.08
CA ALA A 111 0.36 -17.30 17.40
C ALA A 111 1.27 -16.61 16.37
N HIS A 112 0.83 -16.58 15.12
CA HIS A 112 1.50 -15.88 14.01
C HIS A 112 0.81 -14.53 13.75
N SER A 113 0.63 -13.70 14.80
CA SER A 113 -0.13 -12.44 14.73
C SER A 113 0.44 -11.43 13.72
N LYS A 114 1.75 -11.48 13.46
CA LYS A 114 2.43 -10.64 12.47
C LYS A 114 2.37 -11.17 11.04
N LEU A 115 1.83 -12.38 10.82
CA LEU A 115 1.71 -13.00 9.50
C LEU A 115 0.31 -12.71 8.92
N PRO A 116 0.20 -11.88 7.86
CA PRO A 116 -1.08 -11.65 7.20
C PRO A 116 -1.69 -12.94 6.70
N SER A 117 -3.01 -13.11 6.85
CA SER A 117 -3.72 -14.33 6.44
C SER A 117 -3.03 -15.62 6.92
N ALA A 118 -2.56 -15.65 8.18
CA ALA A 118 -1.74 -16.73 8.74
C ALA A 118 -2.27 -18.14 8.45
N ARG A 119 -3.59 -18.37 8.53
CA ARG A 119 -4.20 -19.68 8.25
C ARG A 119 -3.84 -20.22 6.86
N LYS A 120 -3.68 -19.37 5.85
CA LYS A 120 -3.37 -19.81 4.48
C LYS A 120 -1.90 -20.08 4.27
N HIS A 121 -1.03 -19.21 4.77
CA HIS A 121 0.40 -19.49 4.78
C HIS A 121 0.68 -20.82 5.47
N LEU A 122 0.03 -21.10 6.61
CA LEU A 122 0.19 -22.36 7.33
C LEU A 122 -0.49 -23.57 6.67
N ALA A 123 -1.49 -23.35 5.80
CA ALA A 123 -2.14 -24.44 5.05
C ALA A 123 -1.36 -24.83 3.79
N GLU A 124 -0.71 -23.87 3.14
CA GLU A 124 -0.02 -24.06 1.86
C GLU A 124 1.50 -24.23 2.02
N MET A 125 2.08 -23.84 3.15
CA MET A 125 3.51 -23.92 3.41
C MET A 125 3.83 -24.68 4.68
N ASN A 126 4.92 -25.44 4.66
CA ASN A 126 5.48 -26.02 5.87
C ASN A 126 6.30 -24.98 6.66
N CYS A 127 6.56 -25.27 7.94
CA CYS A 127 7.23 -24.34 8.83
C CYS A 127 8.65 -23.97 8.34
N VAL A 128 9.38 -24.94 7.79
CA VAL A 128 10.76 -24.73 7.31
C VAL A 128 10.82 -23.84 6.08
N GLY A 129 9.76 -23.75 5.27
CA GLY A 129 9.67 -22.81 4.16
C GLY A 129 9.77 -21.34 4.57
N CYS A 130 9.42 -21.03 5.83
CA CYS A 130 9.53 -19.68 6.38
C CYS A 130 10.67 -19.54 7.41
N HIS A 131 10.97 -20.59 8.17
CA HIS A 131 11.86 -20.52 9.32
C HIS A 131 13.28 -21.06 9.06
N ALA A 132 13.50 -21.85 8.00
CA ALA A 132 14.84 -22.33 7.67
C ALA A 132 15.61 -21.26 6.90
N LYS A 133 16.90 -21.09 7.23
CA LYS A 133 17.80 -20.15 6.54
C LYS A 133 18.05 -20.51 5.08
N ASN A 134 17.86 -21.78 4.72
CA ASN A 134 18.12 -22.33 3.39
C ASN A 134 16.85 -22.83 2.70
N ALA A 135 15.70 -22.22 3.01
CA ALA A 135 14.44 -22.57 2.39
C ALA A 135 14.50 -22.38 0.86
N ARG A 136 13.97 -23.35 0.13
CA ARG A 136 13.81 -23.32 -1.33
C ARG A 136 12.45 -23.87 -1.69
N GLY A 137 11.79 -23.28 -2.66
CA GLY A 137 10.45 -23.66 -3.06
C GLY A 137 10.19 -23.50 -4.54
N GLN A 138 9.08 -24.09 -4.95
CA GLN A 138 8.54 -24.01 -6.29
C GLN A 138 7.02 -23.85 -6.22
N ILE A 139 6.46 -23.22 -7.25
CA ILE A 139 5.03 -23.03 -7.40
C ILE A 139 4.58 -23.78 -8.64
N ASN A 140 3.54 -24.60 -8.51
CA ASN A 140 2.90 -25.24 -9.65
C ASN A 140 1.47 -24.72 -9.75
N VAL A 141 1.13 -24.11 -10.88
CA VAL A 141 -0.21 -23.60 -11.15
C VAL A 141 -0.86 -24.50 -12.18
N ARG A 142 -2.02 -25.05 -11.86
CA ARG A 142 -2.81 -25.86 -12.77
C ARG A 142 -4.11 -25.16 -13.12
N VAL A 143 -4.36 -25.01 -14.42
CA VAL A 143 -5.60 -24.42 -14.94
C VAL A 143 -6.35 -25.47 -15.74
N GLU A 144 -7.60 -25.71 -15.37
CA GLU A 144 -8.54 -26.55 -16.12
C GLU A 144 -9.45 -25.62 -16.95
N LEU A 145 -9.48 -25.80 -18.27
CA LEU A 145 -10.29 -25.03 -19.21
C LEU A 145 -11.21 -25.98 -19.98
N LYS A 146 -12.52 -25.64 -20.04
CA LYS A 146 -13.48 -26.39 -20.86
C LYS A 146 -13.31 -26.17 -22.37
N GLN A 147 -12.66 -25.08 -22.76
CA GLN A 147 -12.44 -24.68 -24.15
C GLN A 147 -10.95 -24.85 -24.53
N SER A 148 -10.66 -24.95 -25.84
CA SER A 148 -9.30 -24.90 -26.36
C SER A 148 -8.71 -23.50 -26.22
N ILE A 149 -7.40 -23.40 -26.03
CA ILE A 149 -6.69 -22.12 -25.95
C ILE A 149 -5.40 -22.20 -26.75
N THR A 150 -5.06 -21.12 -27.43
CA THR A 150 -3.82 -21.01 -28.21
C THR A 150 -2.71 -20.40 -27.34
N ARG A 151 -1.44 -20.70 -27.67
CA ARG A 151 -0.30 -20.29 -26.82
C ARG A 151 -0.12 -18.76 -26.77
N ASP A 152 -0.48 -18.06 -27.84
CA ASP A 152 -0.44 -16.59 -27.97
C ASP A 152 -1.37 -15.86 -26.99
N VAL A 153 -2.39 -16.53 -26.46
CA VAL A 153 -3.24 -15.95 -25.40
C VAL A 153 -2.51 -15.92 -24.05
N LEU A 154 -1.55 -16.83 -23.86
CA LEU A 154 -0.82 -17.04 -22.61
C LEU A 154 0.54 -16.36 -22.61
N ASP A 155 1.21 -16.38 -23.75
CA ASP A 155 2.57 -15.92 -24.01
C ASP A 155 2.51 -15.05 -25.27
N LYS A 156 2.23 -13.77 -25.05
CA LYS A 156 1.96 -12.80 -26.13
C LYS A 156 3.24 -12.34 -26.80
N ASP A 157 4.34 -12.28 -26.04
CA ASP A 157 5.64 -11.87 -26.55
C ASP A 157 6.45 -13.05 -27.15
N GLY A 158 6.00 -14.29 -26.95
CA GLY A 158 6.58 -15.51 -27.51
C GLY A 158 7.83 -16.00 -26.78
N ASN A 159 8.10 -15.50 -25.57
CA ASN A 159 9.32 -15.81 -24.81
C ASN A 159 9.29 -17.19 -24.10
N ARG A 160 8.20 -17.96 -24.25
CA ARG A 160 7.95 -19.29 -23.65
C ARG A 160 7.81 -19.30 -22.13
N SER A 161 7.59 -18.14 -21.53
CA SER A 161 7.26 -17.93 -20.13
C SER A 161 6.00 -17.07 -20.06
N VAL A 162 5.32 -17.08 -18.91
CA VAL A 162 4.19 -16.20 -18.65
C VAL A 162 4.60 -15.22 -17.56
N ASP A 163 4.68 -13.93 -17.91
CA ASP A 163 4.99 -12.88 -16.95
C ASP A 163 3.75 -12.39 -16.18
N GLU A 164 3.93 -11.42 -15.29
CA GLU A 164 2.85 -10.87 -14.46
C GLU A 164 1.75 -10.20 -15.31
N LYS A 165 2.13 -9.51 -16.38
CA LYS A 165 1.20 -8.79 -17.27
C LYS A 165 0.41 -9.79 -18.11
N GLU A 166 1.10 -10.76 -18.71
CA GLU A 166 0.48 -11.82 -19.52
C GLU A 166 -0.47 -12.68 -18.69
N TRP A 167 -0.08 -13.01 -17.45
CA TRP A 167 -0.96 -13.71 -16.53
C TRP A 167 -2.23 -12.90 -16.20
N LYS A 168 -2.11 -11.59 -15.96
CA LYS A 168 -3.27 -10.71 -15.74
C LYS A 168 -4.17 -10.66 -16.97
N ASP A 169 -3.58 -10.51 -18.16
CA ASP A 169 -4.31 -10.51 -19.42
C ASP A 169 -5.06 -11.83 -19.62
N PHE A 170 -4.42 -12.97 -19.31
CA PHE A 170 -5.04 -14.30 -19.34
C PHE A 170 -6.21 -14.44 -18.36
N LEU A 171 -6.07 -13.93 -17.12
CA LEU A 171 -7.16 -13.95 -16.15
C LEU A 171 -8.36 -13.11 -16.61
N VAL A 172 -8.11 -11.93 -17.17
CA VAL A 172 -9.15 -11.06 -17.73
C VAL A 172 -9.84 -11.75 -18.91
N HIS A 173 -9.07 -12.33 -19.83
CA HIS A 173 -9.59 -13.08 -20.97
C HIS A 173 -10.43 -14.29 -20.52
N SER A 174 -9.94 -15.08 -19.57
CA SER A 174 -10.66 -16.24 -19.03
C SER A 174 -11.96 -15.82 -18.37
N GLN A 175 -11.96 -14.73 -17.61
CA GLN A 175 -13.16 -14.21 -16.96
C GLN A 175 -14.19 -13.70 -17.98
N SER A 176 -13.78 -13.01 -19.04
CA SER A 176 -14.68 -12.40 -20.02
C SER A 176 -15.19 -13.37 -21.10
N VAL A 177 -14.36 -14.32 -21.52
CA VAL A 177 -14.66 -15.24 -22.63
C VAL A 177 -15.11 -16.61 -22.14
N VAL A 178 -14.50 -17.12 -21.07
CA VAL A 178 -14.75 -18.49 -20.58
C VAL A 178 -15.75 -18.52 -19.42
N GLY A 179 -15.91 -17.41 -18.69
CA GLY A 179 -16.84 -17.30 -17.56
C GLY A 179 -16.55 -18.35 -16.47
N ASP A 180 -17.56 -19.10 -16.04
CA ASP A 180 -17.41 -20.18 -15.05
C ASP A 180 -16.77 -21.47 -15.61
N GLY A 181 -16.28 -21.43 -16.85
CA GLY A 181 -15.69 -22.58 -17.55
C GLY A 181 -14.22 -22.85 -17.24
N TYR A 182 -13.59 -22.15 -16.29
CA TYR A 182 -12.20 -22.35 -15.90
C TYR A 182 -12.03 -22.57 -14.39
N LYS A 183 -11.04 -23.39 -13.99
CA LYS A 183 -10.66 -23.59 -12.58
C LYS A 183 -9.15 -23.50 -12.42
N ILE A 184 -8.69 -22.68 -11.48
CA ILE A 184 -7.27 -22.53 -11.16
C ILE A 184 -6.97 -23.17 -9.81
N LYS A 185 -5.98 -24.07 -9.78
CA LYS A 185 -5.39 -24.61 -8.55
C LYS A 185 -3.93 -24.17 -8.46
N ARG A 186 -3.50 -23.77 -7.27
CA ARG A 186 -2.13 -23.35 -7.00
C ARG A 186 -1.56 -24.30 -5.95
N PHE A 187 -0.36 -24.79 -6.19
CA PHE A 187 0.35 -25.68 -5.28
C PHE A 187 1.69 -25.03 -4.96
N TYR A 188 1.88 -24.74 -3.67
CA TYR A 188 3.13 -24.19 -3.17
C TYR A 188 3.88 -25.31 -2.45
N SER A 189 5.14 -25.55 -2.82
CA SER A 189 5.99 -26.46 -2.06
C SER A 189 7.28 -25.76 -1.71
N ALA A 190 7.54 -25.63 -0.42
CA ALA A 190 8.80 -25.13 0.11
C ALA A 190 9.46 -26.23 0.93
N THR A 191 10.76 -26.41 0.78
CA THR A 191 11.58 -27.34 1.55
C THR A 191 12.72 -26.56 2.19
N GLY A 192 13.24 -27.05 3.29
CA GLY A 192 14.33 -26.41 4.01
C GLY A 192 14.86 -27.37 5.06
N SER A 193 16.03 -27.07 5.60
CA SER A 193 16.60 -27.90 6.65
C SER A 193 15.98 -27.54 8.01
N SER A 194 15.36 -28.52 8.66
CA SER A 194 14.92 -28.40 10.06
C SER A 194 16.08 -28.20 11.04
N HIS A 195 17.32 -28.51 10.61
CA HIS A 195 18.53 -28.22 11.37
C HIS A 195 19.01 -26.79 11.18
N ALA A 196 18.53 -26.02 10.19
CA ALA A 196 18.98 -24.66 9.90
C ALA A 196 17.95 -23.58 10.27
N VAL A 197 17.19 -23.79 11.36
CA VAL A 197 16.14 -22.84 11.79
C VAL A 197 16.74 -21.58 12.40
N GLY A 198 16.34 -20.42 11.85
CA GLY A 198 16.78 -19.10 12.30
C GLY A 198 15.93 -18.50 13.43
N PRO A 199 16.40 -17.40 14.05
CA PRO A 199 15.67 -16.71 15.13
C PRO A 199 14.43 -15.97 14.65
N THR A 200 14.41 -15.58 13.38
CA THR A 200 13.29 -14.90 12.74
C THR A 200 12.90 -15.68 11.49
N ALA A 201 11.60 -15.72 11.20
CA ALA A 201 11.13 -16.16 9.90
C ALA A 201 11.60 -15.19 8.80
N ILE A 202 11.58 -15.66 7.56
CA ILE A 202 11.84 -14.82 6.39
C ILE A 202 10.91 -13.60 6.37
N SER A 203 11.44 -12.45 5.95
CA SER A 203 10.66 -11.23 5.80
C SER A 203 9.64 -11.35 4.67
N CYS A 204 8.58 -10.54 4.72
CA CYS A 204 7.61 -10.46 3.63
C CYS A 204 8.29 -10.11 2.29
N ASN A 205 9.21 -9.15 2.28
CA ASN A 205 9.98 -8.78 1.08
C ASN A 205 10.80 -9.96 0.55
N GLY A 206 11.36 -10.79 1.43
CA GLY A 206 12.09 -11.99 1.04
C GLY A 206 11.25 -12.91 0.16
N CYS A 207 9.96 -13.08 0.46
CA CYS A 207 9.06 -13.94 -0.33
C CYS A 207 8.31 -13.21 -1.45
N HIS A 208 7.86 -11.98 -1.23
CA HIS A 208 6.94 -11.25 -2.12
C HIS A 208 7.62 -10.29 -3.09
N VAL A 209 8.93 -10.07 -2.93
CA VAL A 209 9.70 -9.11 -3.75
C VAL A 209 11.00 -9.74 -4.25
N GLU A 210 11.73 -10.41 -3.37
CA GLU A 210 13.10 -10.91 -3.64
C GLU A 210 13.13 -12.36 -4.13
N ASN A 211 11.98 -13.08 -4.13
CA ASN A 211 11.88 -14.49 -4.50
C ASN A 211 12.90 -15.41 -3.79
N LYS A 212 13.25 -15.13 -2.53
CA LYS A 212 14.24 -15.90 -1.76
C LYS A 212 13.86 -17.36 -1.50
N VAL A 213 12.57 -17.69 -1.58
CA VAL A 213 12.06 -19.06 -1.42
C VAL A 213 11.64 -19.61 -2.78
N PHE A 214 10.71 -18.95 -3.47
CA PHE A 214 10.12 -19.46 -4.72
C PHE A 214 10.87 -18.95 -5.94
N HIS A 215 11.96 -19.62 -6.30
CA HIS A 215 12.77 -19.25 -7.47
C HIS A 215 12.18 -19.71 -8.80
N LYS A 216 11.24 -20.65 -8.77
CA LYS A 216 10.65 -21.27 -9.97
C LYS A 216 9.14 -21.38 -9.82
N ALA A 217 8.41 -20.96 -10.85
CA ALA A 217 7.00 -21.29 -11.01
C ALA A 217 6.73 -21.89 -12.38
N THR A 218 5.76 -22.79 -12.43
CA THR A 218 5.32 -23.48 -13.65
C THR A 218 3.82 -23.35 -13.80
N LEU A 219 3.38 -23.29 -15.04
CA LEU A 219 1.97 -23.25 -15.42
C LEU A 219 1.66 -24.49 -16.27
N GLU A 220 0.69 -25.28 -15.79
CA GLU A 220 0.09 -26.40 -16.49
C GLU A 220 -1.36 -26.04 -16.87
N ILE A 221 -1.68 -26.09 -18.15
CA ILE A 221 -3.03 -25.86 -18.64
C ILE A 221 -3.56 -27.13 -19.28
N ASN A 222 -4.64 -27.63 -18.71
CA ASN A 222 -5.46 -28.69 -19.26
C ASN A 222 -6.67 -28.05 -19.94
N ALA A 223 -6.57 -27.88 -21.26
CA ALA A 223 -7.66 -27.44 -22.12
C ALA A 223 -8.24 -28.67 -22.85
N ARG A 224 -9.46 -28.55 -23.40
CA ARG A 224 -10.15 -29.68 -24.06
C ARG A 224 -9.27 -30.33 -25.15
N GLY A 225 -8.69 -31.49 -24.84
CA GLY A 225 -7.80 -32.25 -25.75
C GLY A 225 -6.36 -31.73 -25.84
N GLN A 226 -5.95 -30.75 -25.02
CA GLN A 226 -4.62 -30.13 -25.08
C GLN A 226 -4.02 -29.95 -23.69
N ARG A 227 -2.74 -30.30 -23.55
CA ARG A 227 -1.91 -29.99 -22.39
C ARG A 227 -0.80 -29.02 -22.76
N ILE A 228 -0.76 -27.88 -22.09
CA ILE A 228 0.27 -26.86 -22.30
C ILE A 228 1.05 -26.69 -20.99
N GLY A 229 2.36 -26.89 -21.04
CA GLY A 229 3.28 -26.58 -19.96
C GLY A 229 4.16 -25.40 -20.33
N MET A 230 4.37 -24.48 -19.39
CA MET A 230 5.26 -23.32 -19.56
C MET A 230 5.84 -22.81 -18.24
N ALA A 231 6.91 -22.04 -18.34
CA ALA A 231 7.44 -21.30 -17.20
C ALA A 231 6.46 -20.19 -16.81
N LEU A 232 6.42 -19.85 -15.53
CA LEU A 232 5.61 -18.77 -14.98
C LEU A 232 6.52 -17.92 -14.09
N ASP A 233 6.41 -16.60 -14.16
CA ASP A 233 7.02 -15.73 -13.16
C ASP A 233 6.35 -15.99 -11.80
N PRO A 234 7.10 -16.30 -10.72
CA PRO A 234 6.54 -16.43 -9.37
C PRO A 234 5.65 -15.25 -8.95
N HIS A 235 5.97 -14.02 -9.36
CA HIS A 235 5.18 -12.82 -9.05
C HIS A 235 3.83 -12.75 -9.78
N SER A 236 3.60 -13.58 -10.79
CA SER A 236 2.28 -13.74 -11.40
C SER A 236 1.25 -14.30 -10.40
N VAL A 237 1.71 -15.06 -9.41
CA VAL A 237 0.85 -15.71 -8.40
C VAL A 237 1.22 -15.41 -6.95
N ILE A 238 2.37 -14.81 -6.71
CA ILE A 238 2.73 -14.19 -5.44
C ILE A 238 2.45 -12.69 -5.58
N PRO A 239 1.46 -12.14 -4.86
CA PRO A 239 1.16 -10.72 -4.95
C PRO A 239 2.37 -9.92 -4.47
N ARG A 240 2.86 -9.00 -5.30
CA ARG A 240 3.78 -7.97 -4.84
C ARG A 240 3.01 -7.10 -3.86
N LEU A 241 3.35 -7.21 -2.59
CA LEU A 241 2.91 -6.23 -1.60
C LEU A 241 3.48 -4.87 -2.05
N PRO A 242 2.85 -3.72 -1.72
CA PRO A 242 3.62 -2.49 -1.68
C PRO A 242 4.88 -2.79 -0.87
N VAL A 243 6.04 -2.35 -1.36
CA VAL A 243 7.32 -2.56 -0.66
C VAL A 243 7.06 -2.18 0.79
N VAL A 244 7.20 -3.12 1.73
CA VAL A 244 6.76 -2.91 3.14
C VAL A 244 7.36 -1.63 3.71
N ASP A 245 8.52 -1.25 3.19
CA ASP A 245 9.24 -0.02 3.51
C ASP A 245 8.47 1.25 3.09
N LEU A 246 7.78 1.23 1.95
CA LEU A 246 6.91 2.33 1.52
C LEU A 246 5.59 2.35 2.30
N TYR A 247 5.06 1.19 2.70
CA TYR A 247 3.83 1.16 3.51
C TYR A 247 4.00 1.93 4.83
N ARG A 248 5.18 1.86 5.45
CA ARG A 248 5.50 2.63 6.67
C ARG A 248 5.41 4.15 6.48
N LEU A 249 5.52 4.64 5.24
CA LEU A 249 5.41 6.07 4.93
C LEU A 249 3.96 6.53 4.76
N THR A 250 3.01 5.59 4.60
CA THR A 250 1.58 5.90 4.50
C THR A 250 1.03 6.41 5.83
N ALA A 251 -0.12 7.09 5.80
CA ALA A 251 -0.80 7.55 7.01
C ALA A 251 -1.09 6.39 7.99
N HIS A 252 -1.50 5.22 7.50
CA HIS A 252 -1.76 4.05 8.34
C HIS A 252 -0.46 3.44 8.88
N GLY A 253 0.59 3.36 8.06
CA GLY A 253 1.90 2.86 8.49
C GLY A 253 2.55 3.72 9.57
N LYS A 254 2.52 5.06 9.41
CA LYS A 254 2.96 6.01 10.44
C LYS A 254 2.12 5.92 11.72
N GLY A 255 0.82 5.66 11.57
CA GLY A 255 -0.12 5.42 12.67
C GLY A 255 0.02 4.06 13.36
N GLY A 256 0.99 3.23 12.97
CA GLY A 256 1.27 1.94 13.61
C GLY A 256 0.32 0.79 13.22
N VAL A 257 -0.51 0.97 12.19
CA VAL A 257 -1.39 -0.09 11.70
C VAL A 257 -0.55 -1.17 11.01
N ALA A 258 -0.70 -2.42 11.44
CA ALA A 258 0.02 -3.55 10.87
C ALA A 258 -0.75 -4.14 9.68
N CYS A 259 -0.03 -4.80 8.76
CA CYS A 259 -0.64 -5.46 7.61
C CYS A 259 -1.72 -6.47 8.02
N ALA A 260 -1.52 -7.17 9.15
CA ALA A 260 -2.46 -8.17 9.67
C ALA A 260 -3.77 -7.57 10.21
N ASP A 261 -3.81 -6.28 10.55
CA ASP A 261 -5.02 -5.60 11.01
C ASP A 261 -6.04 -5.47 9.88
N CYS A 262 -5.55 -5.33 8.64
CA CYS A 262 -6.36 -5.23 7.43
C CYS A 262 -6.48 -6.56 6.67
N HIS A 263 -5.39 -7.30 6.54
CA HIS A 263 -5.32 -8.56 5.76
C HIS A 263 -5.64 -9.80 6.61
N VAL A 264 -6.83 -9.80 7.19
CA VAL A 264 -7.32 -10.89 8.06
C VAL A 264 -7.69 -12.17 7.28
N SER A 265 -7.97 -12.07 5.98
CA SER A 265 -8.29 -13.21 5.11
C SER A 265 -7.98 -12.93 3.63
N GLN A 266 -8.20 -13.94 2.78
CA GLN A 266 -8.09 -13.81 1.32
C GLN A 266 -9.28 -13.13 0.64
N LYS A 267 -10.37 -12.85 1.36
CA LYS A 267 -11.48 -12.09 0.79
C LYS A 267 -11.01 -10.66 0.57
N GLN A 268 -11.58 -10.00 -0.45
CA GLN A 268 -11.41 -8.55 -0.61
C GLN A 268 -11.74 -7.89 0.73
N ILE A 269 -10.91 -6.91 1.12
CA ILE A 269 -11.11 -6.17 2.38
C ILE A 269 -12.54 -5.62 2.37
N ASP A 270 -13.24 -5.89 3.46
CA ASP A 270 -14.60 -5.44 3.67
C ASP A 270 -14.58 -4.24 4.61
N ASP A 271 -15.56 -3.34 4.44
CA ASP A 271 -15.64 -2.09 5.18
C ASP A 271 -15.70 -2.28 6.71
N HIS A 272 -16.14 -3.45 7.22
CA HIS A 272 -16.09 -3.74 8.65
C HIS A 272 -14.67 -3.72 9.23
N VAL A 273 -13.65 -4.01 8.41
CA VAL A 273 -12.24 -3.93 8.81
C VAL A 273 -11.89 -2.48 9.14
N CYS A 274 -12.29 -1.55 8.27
CA CYS A 274 -12.10 -0.12 8.47
C CYS A 274 -12.92 0.39 9.67
N ALA A 275 -14.13 -0.12 9.86
CA ALA A 275 -15.04 0.29 10.93
C ALA A 275 -14.49 0.03 12.34
N LYS A 276 -13.57 -0.93 12.51
CA LYS A 276 -12.89 -1.20 13.79
C LYS A 276 -12.23 0.05 14.39
N CYS A 277 -11.73 0.95 13.54
CA CYS A 277 -11.12 2.22 13.95
C CYS A 277 -11.92 3.43 13.45
N HIS A 278 -12.59 3.33 12.30
CA HIS A 278 -13.31 4.43 11.65
C HIS A 278 -14.84 4.29 11.76
N GLN A 279 -15.33 3.87 12.93
CA GLN A 279 -16.75 3.58 13.17
C GLN A 279 -17.69 4.76 12.83
N THR A 280 -17.30 5.98 13.20
CA THR A 280 -18.09 7.19 12.93
C THR A 280 -18.29 7.41 11.43
N VAL A 281 -17.22 7.28 10.64
CA VAL A 281 -17.28 7.45 9.18
C VAL A 281 -18.07 6.33 8.53
N TYR A 282 -17.82 5.08 8.96
CA TYR A 282 -18.56 3.92 8.48
C TYR A 282 -20.07 4.06 8.71
N ASN A 283 -20.48 4.60 9.86
CA ASN A 283 -21.90 4.82 10.17
C ASN A 283 -22.58 5.83 9.25
N VAL A 284 -21.84 6.84 8.77
CA VAL A 284 -22.35 7.77 7.75
C VAL A 284 -22.42 7.07 6.38
N TYR A 285 -21.33 6.41 5.99
CA TYR A 285 -21.18 5.83 4.66
C TYR A 285 -22.15 4.68 4.37
N LYS A 286 -22.39 3.79 5.35
CA LYS A 286 -23.22 2.58 5.17
C LYS A 286 -24.66 2.85 4.73
N GLY A 287 -25.19 4.05 5.01
CA GLY A 287 -26.54 4.46 4.61
C GLY A 287 -26.64 5.02 3.19
N THR A 288 -25.51 5.25 2.53
CA THR A 288 -25.45 5.98 1.26
C THR A 288 -25.80 5.10 0.06
N LYS A 289 -26.10 5.74 -1.07
CA LYS A 289 -26.28 5.03 -2.35
C LYS A 289 -25.04 4.24 -2.78
N HIS A 290 -23.84 4.68 -2.41
CA HIS A 290 -22.59 3.99 -2.74
C HIS A 290 -22.37 2.73 -1.89
N ALA A 291 -22.83 2.73 -0.63
CA ALA A 291 -22.73 1.53 0.21
C ALA A 291 -23.84 0.50 -0.05
N LYS A 292 -25.03 0.95 -0.47
CA LYS A 292 -26.18 0.05 -0.71
C LYS A 292 -25.84 -1.03 -1.75
N ALA A 293 -26.26 -2.27 -1.45
CA ALA A 293 -25.95 -3.47 -2.22
C ALA A 293 -24.45 -3.72 -2.48
N GLY A 294 -23.56 -3.08 -1.71
CA GLY A 294 -22.11 -3.22 -1.91
C GLY A 294 -21.60 -2.57 -3.20
N ALA A 295 -22.27 -1.51 -3.69
CA ALA A 295 -21.93 -0.87 -4.95
C ALA A 295 -20.50 -0.28 -4.98
N ALA A 296 -20.00 0.20 -3.83
CA ALA A 296 -18.62 0.62 -3.64
C ALA A 296 -18.19 0.42 -2.18
N LYS A 297 -17.00 -0.15 -1.99
CA LYS A 297 -16.31 -0.31 -0.71
C LYS A 297 -15.38 0.86 -0.44
N CYS A 298 -14.92 1.01 0.80
CA CYS A 298 -13.93 2.02 1.18
C CYS A 298 -12.68 1.95 0.28
N THR A 299 -12.22 0.74 -0.04
CA THR A 299 -11.02 0.50 -0.87
C THR A 299 -11.23 0.77 -2.36
N ASP A 300 -12.47 0.94 -2.81
CA ASP A 300 -12.75 1.26 -4.21
C ASP A 300 -12.56 2.75 -4.49
N CYS A 301 -12.52 3.58 -3.44
CA CYS A 301 -12.19 5.01 -3.51
C CYS A 301 -10.83 5.33 -2.88
N HIS A 302 -10.53 4.74 -1.72
CA HIS A 302 -9.30 4.96 -0.96
C HIS A 302 -8.29 3.83 -1.19
N ASP A 303 -7.01 4.18 -1.19
CA ASP A 303 -5.93 3.20 -1.28
C ASP A 303 -5.04 3.28 -0.02
N PRO A 304 -5.19 2.36 0.94
CA PRO A 304 -4.38 2.34 2.16
C PRO A 304 -2.88 2.11 1.91
N HIS A 305 -2.49 1.71 0.71
CA HIS A 305 -1.10 1.45 0.34
C HIS A 305 -0.41 2.67 -0.31
N LYS A 306 -1.13 3.76 -0.56
CA LYS A 306 -0.53 4.98 -1.12
C LYS A 306 0.05 5.87 -0.03
N VAL A 307 1.29 6.31 -0.26
CA VAL A 307 1.99 7.26 0.61
C VAL A 307 1.25 8.58 0.68
N LYS A 308 0.77 9.06 -0.47
CA LYS A 308 -0.02 10.30 -0.58
C LYS A 308 -1.44 10.08 -0.05
N ALA A 309 -1.79 10.75 1.03
CA ALA A 309 -3.11 10.75 1.61
C ALA A 309 -4.12 11.48 0.70
N TYR A 310 -5.40 11.12 0.82
CA TYR A 310 -6.47 11.72 0.00
C TYR A 310 -6.52 13.26 0.13
N ARG A 311 -6.23 13.79 1.33
CA ARG A 311 -6.19 15.24 1.58
C ARG A 311 -5.13 15.96 0.75
N GLU A 312 -4.05 15.26 0.39
CA GLU A 312 -2.92 15.82 -0.36
C GLU A 312 -3.15 15.78 -1.88
N LEU A 313 -4.20 15.08 -2.35
CA LEU A 313 -4.61 15.06 -3.75
C LEU A 313 -5.19 16.42 -4.16
N GLY A 314 -4.80 16.92 -5.32
CA GLY A 314 -5.42 18.10 -5.95
C GLY A 314 -6.81 17.79 -6.51
N ALA A 315 -7.54 18.84 -6.92
CA ALA A 315 -8.91 18.69 -7.43
C ALA A 315 -9.01 17.66 -8.58
N ALA A 316 -8.14 17.76 -9.59
CA ALA A 316 -8.12 16.83 -10.72
C ALA A 316 -7.85 15.37 -10.30
N GLU A 317 -6.90 15.15 -9.38
CA GLU A 317 -6.60 13.81 -8.86
C GLU A 317 -7.79 13.21 -8.10
N ARG A 318 -8.56 14.05 -7.39
CA ARG A 318 -9.76 13.62 -6.68
C ARG A 318 -10.92 13.33 -7.62
N VAL A 319 -11.10 14.13 -8.67
CA VAL A 319 -12.04 13.83 -9.76
C VAL A 319 -11.71 12.48 -10.41
N ALA A 320 -10.41 12.20 -10.62
CA ALA A 320 -9.95 10.94 -11.21
C ALA A 320 -10.39 9.69 -10.42
N VAL A 321 -10.61 9.81 -9.11
CA VAL A 321 -11.15 8.72 -8.28
C VAL A 321 -12.60 8.40 -8.67
N CYS A 322 -13.44 9.43 -8.81
CA CYS A 322 -14.86 9.29 -9.11
C CYS A 322 -15.11 8.80 -10.55
N VAL A 323 -14.33 9.30 -11.50
CA VAL A 323 -14.55 8.99 -12.93
C VAL A 323 -14.11 7.59 -13.34
N ARG A 324 -13.47 6.82 -12.44
CA ARG A 324 -13.25 5.37 -12.63
C ARG A 324 -14.55 4.62 -12.87
N CYS A 325 -15.65 5.09 -12.27
CA CYS A 325 -16.99 4.55 -12.48
C CYS A 325 -17.90 5.55 -13.22
N HIS A 326 -17.73 6.86 -13.01
CA HIS A 326 -18.54 7.91 -13.62
C HIS A 326 -17.92 8.50 -14.91
N GLY A 327 -17.63 7.68 -15.92
CA GLY A 327 -16.92 8.09 -17.13
C GLY A 327 -17.61 9.19 -17.96
N ASP A 328 -18.93 9.18 -18.04
CA ASP A 328 -19.73 10.15 -18.82
C ASP A 328 -20.12 11.41 -18.03
N TYR A 329 -19.42 11.73 -16.93
CA TYR A 329 -19.83 12.82 -16.04
C TYR A 329 -20.03 14.15 -16.78
N ARG A 330 -19.16 14.52 -17.73
CA ARG A 330 -19.30 15.78 -18.49
C ARG A 330 -20.63 15.90 -19.23
N LYS A 331 -21.13 14.82 -19.82
CA LYS A 331 -22.44 14.80 -20.53
C LYS A 331 -23.59 15.04 -19.57
N HIS A 332 -23.52 14.45 -18.37
CA HIS A 332 -24.53 14.59 -17.32
C HIS A 332 -24.49 15.95 -16.61
N HIS A 333 -23.45 16.75 -16.83
CA HIS A 333 -23.27 18.09 -16.26
C HIS A 333 -23.39 19.22 -17.29
N ARG A 334 -23.98 18.97 -18.47
CA ARG A 334 -24.26 20.01 -19.49
C ARG A 334 -25.13 21.17 -19.00
N TRP A 335 -25.87 20.96 -17.91
CA TRP A 335 -26.68 22.00 -17.27
C TRP A 335 -25.84 23.05 -16.53
N LEU A 336 -24.57 22.75 -16.23
CA LEU A 336 -23.67 23.64 -15.52
C LEU A 336 -22.97 24.59 -16.52
N PRO A 337 -23.13 25.92 -16.40
CA PRO A 337 -22.41 26.87 -17.24
C PRO A 337 -20.91 26.68 -17.12
N HIS A 338 -20.20 26.66 -18.25
CA HIS A 338 -18.74 26.44 -18.30
C HIS A 338 -18.29 25.27 -17.41
N ALA A 339 -18.95 24.11 -17.55
CA ALA A 339 -18.66 22.93 -16.73
C ALA A 339 -17.16 22.54 -16.74
N GLU A 340 -16.46 22.76 -17.86
CA GLU A 340 -15.01 22.52 -17.94
C GLU A 340 -14.24 23.32 -16.88
N LEU A 341 -14.51 24.63 -16.77
CA LEU A 341 -13.86 25.49 -15.80
C LEU A 341 -14.14 25.02 -14.36
N HIS A 342 -15.38 24.61 -14.09
CA HIS A 342 -15.71 24.06 -12.77
C HIS A 342 -14.86 22.83 -12.45
N PHE A 343 -14.73 21.88 -13.38
CA PHE A 343 -13.96 20.66 -13.15
C PHE A 343 -12.44 20.85 -13.12
N MET A 344 -11.91 22.00 -13.57
CA MET A 344 -10.50 22.33 -13.36
C MET A 344 -10.19 22.71 -11.90
N TYR A 345 -11.13 23.37 -11.22
CA TYR A 345 -10.89 23.94 -9.89
C TYR A 345 -11.68 23.29 -8.75
N LEU A 346 -12.70 22.48 -9.07
CA LEU A 346 -13.58 21.82 -8.10
C LEU A 346 -13.45 20.29 -8.18
N GLU A 347 -13.63 19.63 -7.04
CA GLU A 347 -13.86 18.19 -6.94
C GLU A 347 -15.36 17.86 -6.93
N CYS A 348 -15.73 16.61 -7.29
CA CYS A 348 -17.13 16.18 -7.36
C CYS A 348 -17.85 16.31 -5.99
N SER A 349 -17.15 16.02 -4.90
CA SER A 349 -17.66 16.10 -3.52
C SER A 349 -18.04 17.51 -3.08
N THR A 350 -17.49 18.55 -3.71
CA THR A 350 -17.88 19.94 -3.42
C THR A 350 -19.37 20.17 -3.66
N CYS A 351 -19.95 19.48 -4.67
CA CYS A 351 -21.38 19.56 -4.98
C CYS A 351 -22.16 18.35 -4.41
N HIS A 352 -21.59 17.15 -4.49
CA HIS A 352 -22.30 15.90 -4.14
C HIS A 352 -22.24 15.52 -2.66
N SER A 353 -21.44 16.22 -1.84
CA SER A 353 -21.48 16.12 -0.39
C SER A 353 -21.73 17.49 0.25
N PRO A 354 -22.99 17.98 0.23
CA PRO A 354 -23.30 19.35 0.64
C PRO A 354 -23.00 19.62 2.13
N ARG A 355 -23.07 18.59 2.98
CA ARG A 355 -22.77 18.68 4.41
C ARG A 355 -21.28 18.75 4.72
N SER A 356 -20.41 18.48 3.74
CA SER A 356 -18.97 18.64 3.90
C SER A 356 -18.60 20.11 3.97
N LYS A 357 -17.59 20.43 4.80
CA LYS A 357 -16.99 21.77 4.81
C LYS A 357 -16.07 21.91 3.61
N LYS A 358 -16.18 23.05 2.96
CA LYS A 358 -15.45 23.38 1.73
C LYS A 358 -14.47 24.50 2.08
N GLY A 359 -13.30 24.47 1.48
CA GLY A 359 -12.32 25.53 1.62
C GLY A 359 -11.62 25.81 0.30
N MET A 360 -11.07 27.02 0.17
CA MET A 360 -10.17 27.35 -0.92
C MET A 360 -8.75 26.93 -0.51
N VAL A 361 -8.11 26.12 -1.36
CA VAL A 361 -6.79 25.57 -1.10
C VAL A 361 -5.86 26.01 -2.22
N PHE A 362 -4.77 26.66 -1.81
CA PHE A 362 -3.75 27.25 -2.67
C PHE A 362 -2.53 26.35 -2.67
N ASN A 363 -2.28 25.68 -3.79
CA ASN A 363 -1.11 24.82 -3.93
C ASN A 363 -0.01 25.59 -4.66
N VAL A 364 1.21 25.53 -4.12
CA VAL A 364 2.38 26.09 -4.79
C VAL A 364 3.00 25.03 -5.71
N ASN A 365 3.21 25.42 -6.96
CA ASN A 365 3.78 24.59 -8.00
C ASN A 365 5.00 25.28 -8.62
N VAL A 366 5.91 24.48 -9.17
CA VAL A 366 7.03 24.93 -9.97
C VAL A 366 6.79 24.49 -11.41
N HIS A 367 6.78 25.45 -12.33
CA HIS A 367 6.64 25.24 -13.75
C HIS A 367 8.02 25.20 -14.40
N GLU A 368 8.39 24.02 -14.92
CA GLU A 368 9.65 23.75 -15.59
C GLU A 368 9.39 23.46 -17.08
N LYS A 369 10.44 23.28 -17.90
CA LYS A 369 10.28 23.05 -19.36
C LYS A 369 9.57 21.72 -19.67
N ASP A 370 9.65 20.79 -18.73
CA ASP A 370 9.29 19.37 -18.77
C ASP A 370 7.85 19.13 -18.31
N GLY A 371 7.22 20.16 -17.73
CA GLY A 371 5.89 20.07 -17.12
C GLY A 371 5.79 20.84 -15.81
N ARG A 372 4.67 20.62 -15.12
CA ARG A 372 4.38 21.22 -13.82
C ARG A 372 4.56 20.19 -12.71
N ARG A 373 5.29 20.56 -11.65
CA ARG A 373 5.39 19.76 -10.42
C ARG A 373 5.00 20.59 -9.21
N ARG A 374 4.63 19.92 -8.12
CA ARG A 374 4.38 20.59 -6.84
C ARG A 374 5.69 21.06 -6.22
N LEU A 375 5.65 22.16 -5.48
CA LEU A 375 6.75 22.61 -4.64
C LEU A 375 7.10 21.54 -3.60
N THR A 376 8.40 21.26 -3.44
CA THR A 376 8.92 20.26 -2.48
C THR A 376 9.67 20.92 -1.33
N ARG A 377 9.95 20.15 -0.27
CA ARG A 377 10.75 20.65 0.86
C ARG A 377 12.18 21.01 0.43
N ASP A 378 12.71 20.33 -0.57
CA ASP A 378 14.04 20.61 -1.12
C ASP A 378 14.10 21.97 -1.80
N ASP A 379 13.01 22.39 -2.48
CA ASP A 379 12.93 23.74 -3.06
C ASP A 379 12.98 24.81 -1.95
N ILE A 380 12.24 24.60 -0.84
CA ILE A 380 12.28 25.51 0.32
C ILE A 380 13.68 25.54 0.94
N THR A 381 14.32 24.37 1.11
CA THR A 381 15.67 24.27 1.67
C THR A 381 16.69 25.01 0.80
N ALA A 382 16.56 24.89 -0.53
CA ALA A 382 17.44 25.58 -1.47
C ALA A 382 17.28 27.10 -1.40
N ALA A 383 16.06 27.59 -1.17
CA ALA A 383 15.76 29.02 -1.11
C ALA A 383 16.13 29.67 0.24
N PHE A 384 15.87 28.99 1.36
CA PHE A 384 15.92 29.59 2.69
C PHE A 384 16.86 28.88 3.69
N GLY A 385 17.49 27.78 3.27
CA GLY A 385 18.26 26.91 4.14
C GLY A 385 17.42 25.85 4.86
N GLY A 386 18.09 24.86 5.46
CA GLY A 386 17.43 23.67 6.03
C GLY A 386 17.03 23.76 7.50
N MET A 387 17.40 24.83 8.21
CA MET A 387 17.29 24.89 9.68
C MET A 387 15.93 25.39 10.19
N LYS A 388 15.17 26.13 9.38
CA LYS A 388 13.87 26.70 9.77
C LYS A 388 12.72 25.84 9.24
N GLN A 389 11.61 25.76 9.99
CA GLN A 389 10.37 25.19 9.47
C GLN A 389 9.78 26.13 8.41
N THR A 390 9.00 25.59 7.48
CA THR A 390 8.37 26.41 6.44
C THR A 390 7.38 27.40 7.03
N LYS A 391 6.73 27.06 8.16
CA LYS A 391 5.88 28.00 8.92
C LYS A 391 6.66 29.26 9.34
N ASP A 392 7.83 29.08 9.95
CA ASP A 392 8.64 30.20 10.48
C ASP A 392 9.27 31.07 9.39
N LEU A 393 9.26 30.59 8.14
CA LEU A 393 9.74 31.34 6.98
C LEU A 393 8.68 32.28 6.41
N ILE A 394 7.41 31.92 6.54
CA ILE A 394 6.29 32.70 6.01
C ILE A 394 5.59 33.56 7.06
N ASP A 395 5.65 33.16 8.33
CA ASP A 395 5.26 33.94 9.51
C ASP A 395 6.55 34.37 10.21
N ALA A 396 7.13 35.49 9.74
CA ALA A 396 8.47 35.90 10.11
C ALA A 396 8.50 36.57 11.49
N ASN A 397 7.39 37.18 11.90
CA ASN A 397 7.25 37.82 13.20
C ASN A 397 6.70 36.88 14.29
N GLY A 398 6.22 35.68 13.92
CA GLY A 398 5.73 34.65 14.83
C GLY A 398 4.41 34.99 15.51
N ASP A 399 3.59 35.84 14.89
CA ASP A 399 2.30 36.29 15.46
C ASP A 399 1.11 35.39 15.10
N ASP A 400 1.40 34.24 14.48
CA ASP A 400 0.43 33.26 13.97
C ASP A 400 -0.54 33.84 12.93
N ARG A 401 -0.21 35.01 12.38
CA ARG A 401 -0.90 35.63 11.26
C ARG A 401 0.09 35.80 10.14
N ILE A 402 -0.47 35.96 8.95
CA ILE A 402 0.32 36.23 7.77
C ILE A 402 -0.24 37.50 7.17
N VAL A 403 0.65 38.45 6.94
CA VAL A 403 0.32 39.71 6.30
C VAL A 403 1.04 39.84 4.95
N PRO A 404 0.57 40.72 4.05
CA PRO A 404 1.22 40.95 2.76
C PRO A 404 2.73 41.22 2.84
N SER A 405 3.18 41.92 3.89
CA SER A 405 4.60 42.24 4.10
C SER A 405 5.49 41.03 4.36
N GLU A 406 4.94 39.87 4.69
CA GLU A 406 5.69 38.63 4.93
C GLU A 406 5.60 37.67 3.73
N VAL A 407 4.41 37.55 3.13
CA VAL A 407 4.17 36.64 2.00
C VAL A 407 4.89 37.09 0.74
N VAL A 408 4.88 38.39 0.45
CA VAL A 408 5.46 38.90 -0.79
C VAL A 408 6.97 38.64 -0.84
N PRO A 409 7.77 39.01 0.18
CA PRO A 409 9.20 38.68 0.20
C PRO A 409 9.47 37.17 0.12
N PHE A 410 8.71 36.36 0.85
CA PHE A 410 8.83 34.90 0.80
C PHE A 410 8.70 34.36 -0.63
N PHE A 411 7.65 34.76 -1.36
CA PHE A 411 7.46 34.27 -2.73
C PHE A 411 8.46 34.86 -3.73
N GLU A 412 8.96 36.08 -3.52
CA GLU A 412 10.04 36.64 -4.33
C GLU A 412 11.36 35.89 -4.15
N ASP A 413 11.75 35.61 -2.92
CA ASP A 413 12.95 34.83 -2.60
C ASP A 413 12.84 33.40 -3.15
N LEU A 414 11.69 32.77 -2.96
CA LEU A 414 11.41 31.45 -3.51
C LEU A 414 11.48 31.45 -5.04
N GLY A 415 10.93 32.49 -5.69
CA GLY A 415 10.99 32.67 -7.14
C GLY A 415 12.42 32.89 -7.67
N ARG A 416 13.27 33.61 -6.92
CA ARG A 416 14.69 33.80 -7.26
C ARG A 416 15.51 32.52 -7.16
N ALA A 417 15.21 31.67 -6.18
CA ALA A 417 15.96 30.45 -5.92
C ALA A 417 15.48 29.23 -6.72
N ALA A 418 14.20 29.19 -7.10
CA ALA A 418 13.63 28.09 -7.87
C ALA A 418 14.22 28.01 -9.29
N LYS A 419 14.42 26.79 -9.79
CA LYS A 419 14.89 26.54 -11.16
C LYS A 419 13.84 26.80 -12.25
N GLY A 420 12.58 27.01 -11.85
CA GLY A 420 11.43 27.22 -12.72
C GLY A 420 10.50 28.29 -12.18
N ALA A 421 9.46 28.62 -12.93
CA ALA A 421 8.50 29.65 -12.53
C ALA A 421 7.61 29.12 -11.38
N VAL A 422 7.69 29.78 -10.23
CA VAL A 422 6.83 29.48 -9.09
C VAL A 422 5.44 30.04 -9.35
N GLY A 423 4.43 29.20 -9.18
CA GLY A 423 3.03 29.55 -9.40
C GLY A 423 2.15 29.06 -8.26
N VAL A 424 1.13 29.85 -7.92
CA VAL A 424 0.10 29.48 -6.94
C VAL A 424 -1.20 29.18 -7.68
N GLU A 425 -1.72 27.96 -7.47
CA GLU A 425 -2.98 27.50 -8.07
C GLU A 425 -4.04 27.30 -6.98
N GLY A 426 -5.16 28.01 -7.11
CA GLY A 426 -6.31 27.88 -6.22
C GLY A 426 -7.28 26.79 -6.66
N SER A 427 -7.83 26.05 -5.71
CA SER A 427 -8.91 25.08 -5.94
C SER A 427 -9.91 25.11 -4.79
N ILE A 428 -11.17 24.78 -5.06
CA ILE A 428 -12.21 24.65 -4.03
C ILE A 428 -12.44 23.15 -3.78
N VAL A 429 -12.00 22.69 -2.62
CA VAL A 429 -12.05 21.27 -2.22
C VAL A 429 -12.75 21.09 -0.88
N VAL A 430 -13.18 19.87 -0.60
CA VAL A 430 -13.64 19.49 0.74
C VAL A 430 -12.42 19.38 1.67
N THR A 431 -12.44 20.20 2.72
CA THR A 431 -11.42 20.23 3.79
C THR A 431 -11.83 19.34 4.96
N ASP A 432 -13.14 19.21 5.21
CA ASP A 432 -13.72 18.32 6.22
C ASP A 432 -14.91 17.55 5.63
N ILE A 433 -14.76 16.24 5.53
CA ILE A 433 -15.60 15.40 4.67
C ILE A 433 -16.71 14.67 5.43
N HIS A 434 -17.93 14.90 4.95
CA HIS A 434 -19.10 14.09 5.29
C HIS A 434 -19.27 13.02 4.21
N HIS A 435 -19.03 11.75 4.56
CA HIS A 435 -18.99 10.61 3.62
C HIS A 435 -20.40 10.18 3.13
N ASP A 436 -21.27 11.15 2.82
CA ASP A 436 -22.55 10.93 2.14
C ASP A 436 -22.55 11.68 0.81
N TYR A 437 -22.50 10.91 -0.27
CA TYR A 437 -22.51 11.38 -1.65
C TYR A 437 -23.85 11.13 -2.36
N SER A 438 -24.90 10.80 -1.60
CA SER A 438 -26.20 10.39 -2.15
C SER A 438 -27.03 11.56 -2.68
N GLN A 439 -26.56 12.79 -2.43
CA GLN A 439 -27.21 14.03 -2.80
C GLN A 439 -26.86 14.38 -4.26
N VAL A 440 -27.64 13.83 -5.19
CA VAL A 440 -27.46 14.01 -6.64
C VAL A 440 -28.46 14.96 -7.28
N GLN A 441 -29.50 15.40 -6.56
CA GLN A 441 -30.58 16.22 -7.11
C GLN A 441 -31.16 17.19 -6.08
N LYS A 442 -30.42 18.24 -5.71
CA LYS A 442 -31.14 19.45 -5.28
C LYS A 442 -31.67 20.11 -6.53
N ARG A 443 -33.00 20.15 -6.68
CA ARG A 443 -33.71 20.91 -7.74
C ARG A 443 -33.31 22.38 -7.76
N ASP A 444 -32.79 22.85 -6.64
CA ASP A 444 -32.30 24.20 -6.46
C ASP A 444 -30.86 24.27 -6.98
N LYS A 445 -30.74 24.47 -8.30
CA LYS A 445 -29.53 24.91 -9.02
C LYS A 445 -29.15 26.33 -8.57
N VAL A 446 -28.98 26.52 -7.28
CA VAL A 446 -28.75 27.82 -6.67
C VAL A 446 -27.27 28.09 -6.75
N CYS A 447 -26.84 28.56 -7.93
CA CYS A 447 -25.48 29.01 -8.20
C CYS A 447 -25.00 30.00 -7.14
N THR A 448 -25.92 30.76 -6.52
CA THR A 448 -25.62 31.71 -5.44
C THR A 448 -25.09 31.05 -4.17
N THR A 449 -25.21 29.73 -3.98
CA THR A 449 -24.56 29.03 -2.86
C THR A 449 -23.03 29.11 -2.94
N CYS A 450 -22.48 29.13 -4.15
CA CYS A 450 -21.05 29.21 -4.41
C CYS A 450 -20.62 30.57 -4.97
N HIS A 451 -21.50 31.26 -5.70
CA HIS A 451 -21.22 32.55 -6.32
C HIS A 451 -21.74 33.75 -5.51
N SER A 452 -22.13 33.57 -4.24
CA SER A 452 -22.33 34.69 -3.32
C SER A 452 -21.03 35.05 -2.60
N ASN A 453 -20.93 36.30 -2.14
CA ASN A 453 -19.80 36.73 -1.30
C ASN A 453 -19.76 36.01 0.06
N ASP A 454 -20.87 35.40 0.45
CA ASP A 454 -21.03 34.66 1.71
C ASP A 454 -20.83 33.15 1.53
N ALA A 455 -20.31 32.71 0.36
CA ALA A 455 -20.08 31.29 0.14
C ALA A 455 -19.15 30.72 1.22
N PRO A 456 -19.46 29.55 1.81
CA PRO A 456 -18.75 29.04 3.00
C PRO A 456 -17.24 28.89 2.84
N PHE A 457 -16.75 28.68 1.62
CA PHE A 457 -15.32 28.49 1.36
C PHE A 457 -14.50 29.79 1.37
N TYR A 458 -15.11 30.97 1.27
CA TYR A 458 -14.38 32.24 1.44
C TYR A 458 -13.96 32.50 2.89
N GLN A 459 -14.62 31.83 3.85
CA GLN A 459 -14.28 31.89 5.26
C GLN A 459 -13.18 30.87 5.65
N SER A 460 -12.71 30.05 4.72
CA SER A 460 -11.78 28.95 4.98
C SER A 460 -10.81 28.80 3.82
N MET A 461 -9.75 29.60 3.85
CA MET A 461 -8.70 29.65 2.83
C MET A 461 -7.37 29.14 3.41
N TYR A 462 -6.64 28.31 2.66
CA TYR A 462 -5.39 27.71 3.11
C TYR A 462 -4.31 27.77 2.03
N LEU A 463 -3.13 28.27 2.37
CA LEU A 463 -1.91 28.11 1.57
C LEU A 463 -1.20 26.83 1.97
N VAL A 464 -0.95 25.95 1.00
CA VAL A 464 -0.35 24.64 1.24
C VAL A 464 1.11 24.65 0.86
N LEU A 465 1.95 24.44 1.85
CA LEU A 465 3.41 24.44 1.73
C LEU A 465 3.99 23.10 2.20
N PRO A 466 5.11 22.64 1.61
CA PRO A 466 5.80 21.45 2.07
C PRO A 466 6.49 21.72 3.42
N GLU A 467 6.45 20.75 4.31
CA GLU A 467 7.10 20.77 5.62
C GLU A 467 7.94 19.50 5.82
N THR A 468 8.74 19.44 6.89
CA THR A 468 9.53 18.26 7.26
C THR A 468 8.69 16.98 7.33
N GLU A 469 7.45 17.06 7.84
CA GLU A 469 6.52 15.94 7.96
C GLU A 469 5.29 16.04 7.03
N GLY A 470 5.50 16.39 5.75
CA GLY A 470 4.47 16.32 4.72
C GLY A 470 4.01 17.71 4.27
N LEU A 471 2.71 18.00 4.37
CA LEU A 471 2.13 19.27 3.93
C LEU A 471 1.58 20.05 5.12
N PHE A 472 1.95 21.31 5.20
CA PHE A 472 1.41 22.29 6.12
C PHE A 472 0.31 23.12 5.44
N TYR A 473 -0.84 23.25 6.10
CA TYR A 473 -1.98 24.03 5.63
C TYR A 473 -2.07 25.32 6.44
N MET A 474 -1.53 26.39 5.90
CA MET A 474 -1.49 27.68 6.57
C MET A 474 -2.78 28.47 6.32
N PRO A 475 -3.57 28.81 7.35
CA PRO A 475 -4.74 29.68 7.17
C PRO A 475 -4.32 31.04 6.62
N VAL A 476 -5.01 31.50 5.59
CA VAL A 476 -4.74 32.80 4.96
C VAL A 476 -6.04 33.58 4.76
N LYS A 477 -5.95 34.91 4.65
CA LYS A 477 -7.09 35.76 4.27
C LYS A 477 -7.03 36.09 2.78
N GLY A 478 -8.19 36.39 2.18
CA GLY A 478 -8.27 36.80 0.79
C GLY A 478 -7.41 38.03 0.46
N THR A 479 -7.28 38.98 1.39
CA THR A 479 -6.43 40.19 1.24
C THR A 479 -4.95 39.85 1.10
N VAL A 480 -4.46 38.87 1.86
CA VAL A 480 -3.07 38.39 1.79
C VAL A 480 -2.78 37.79 0.42
N LEU A 481 -3.72 37.00 -0.11
CA LEU A 481 -3.58 36.38 -1.42
C LEU A 481 -3.68 37.37 -2.57
N ALA A 482 -4.52 38.40 -2.43
CA ALA A 482 -4.67 39.47 -3.41
C ALA A 482 -3.43 40.39 -3.50
N ALA A 483 -2.58 40.39 -2.47
CA ALA A 483 -1.34 41.14 -2.45
C ALA A 483 -0.15 40.37 -3.06
N MET A 484 -0.32 39.10 -3.47
CA MET A 484 0.74 38.33 -4.12
C MET A 484 1.09 38.90 -5.50
N PRO A 485 2.35 38.82 -5.94
CA PRO A 485 2.75 39.28 -7.27
C PRO A 485 1.95 38.60 -8.38
N SER A 486 1.49 39.39 -9.36
CA SER A 486 0.71 38.90 -10.51
C SER A 486 1.46 37.87 -11.35
N SER A 487 2.80 37.89 -11.31
CA SER A 487 3.68 36.91 -11.95
C SER A 487 3.57 35.50 -11.36
N ILE A 488 3.09 35.37 -10.12
CA ILE A 488 3.01 34.11 -9.37
C ILE A 488 1.55 33.61 -9.30
N ALA A 489 0.57 34.50 -9.47
CA ALA A 489 -0.87 34.18 -9.49
C ALA A 489 -1.31 33.60 -10.84
N LEU A 490 -0.82 32.42 -11.21
CA LEU A 490 -1.18 31.74 -12.46
C LEU A 490 -2.59 31.13 -12.34
N ASN A 491 -3.56 31.77 -12.99
CA ASN A 491 -4.98 31.37 -13.08
C ASN A 491 -5.83 31.59 -11.82
N PHE A 492 -5.38 32.41 -10.89
CA PHE A 492 -6.14 32.75 -9.70
C PHE A 492 -6.93 34.06 -9.89
N PHE A 493 -8.09 33.98 -10.54
CA PHE A 493 -9.11 35.00 -10.35
C PHE A 493 -9.87 34.62 -9.08
N LEU A 494 -9.72 35.43 -8.02
CA LEU A 494 -10.64 35.39 -6.89
C LEU A 494 -12.06 35.56 -7.45
N LEU A 495 -12.77 34.45 -7.65
CA LEU A 495 -14.22 34.49 -7.79
C LEU A 495 -14.71 35.28 -6.57
N GLY A 496 -15.34 36.43 -6.79
CA GLY A 496 -15.67 37.35 -5.71
C GLY A 496 -14.66 38.48 -5.46
N GLU A 497 -13.82 38.86 -6.44
CA GLU A 497 -13.15 40.18 -6.42
C GLU A 497 -14.17 41.24 -5.99
N THR A 498 -13.96 41.77 -4.78
CA THR A 498 -14.76 42.88 -4.30
C THR A 498 -14.39 44.08 -5.16
N LYS A 499 -15.27 44.44 -6.09
CA LYS A 499 -15.16 45.70 -6.83
C LYS A 499 -14.76 46.82 -5.88
N ALA A 500 -13.90 47.74 -6.33
CA ALA A 500 -13.54 48.90 -5.54
C ALA A 500 -14.80 49.61 -5.01
N ARG A 501 -14.93 49.71 -3.69
CA ARG A 501 -16.05 50.39 -3.04
C ARG A 501 -15.69 51.84 -2.74
N TRP A 502 -16.70 52.70 -2.61
CA TRP A 502 -16.50 54.08 -2.15
C TRP A 502 -15.87 54.19 -0.76
N SER A 503 -15.97 53.15 0.09
CA SER A 503 -15.24 53.06 1.35
C SER A 503 -13.73 52.96 1.15
N ASP A 504 -13.29 52.23 0.12
CA ASP A 504 -11.88 51.96 -0.17
C ASP A 504 -11.19 53.23 -0.66
N ILE A 505 -11.85 53.98 -1.56
CA ILE A 505 -11.37 55.28 -2.04
C ILE A 505 -11.30 56.30 -0.90
N ARG A 506 -12.31 56.34 -0.02
CA ARG A 506 -12.31 57.23 1.16
C ARG A 506 -11.21 56.87 2.15
N ALA A 507 -10.96 55.58 2.39
CA ALA A 507 -9.88 55.13 3.25
C ALA A 507 -8.50 55.52 2.66
N LEU A 508 -8.31 55.35 1.36
CA LEU A 508 -7.07 55.71 0.66
C LEU A 508 -6.79 57.23 0.69
N VAL A 509 -7.82 58.06 0.50
CA VAL A 509 -7.70 59.52 0.51
C VAL A 509 -7.59 60.07 1.95
N GLY A 510 -8.20 59.40 2.92
CA GLY A 510 -8.23 59.83 4.33
C GLY A 510 -7.01 59.43 5.16
N ALA A 511 -6.28 58.38 4.78
CA ALA A 511 -5.11 57.90 5.50
C ALA A 511 -3.84 58.72 5.19
N ARG A 512 -2.91 58.80 6.15
CA ARG A 512 -1.59 59.43 6.00
C ARG A 512 -0.51 58.59 6.67
N GLY A 513 0.74 58.74 6.21
CA GLY A 513 1.89 58.00 6.77
C GLY A 513 1.81 56.49 6.54
N GLU A 514 2.34 55.70 7.48
CA GLU A 514 2.42 54.23 7.39
C GLU A 514 1.06 53.56 7.15
N ALA A 515 -0.01 54.07 7.76
CA ALA A 515 -1.36 53.56 7.55
C ALA A 515 -1.84 53.70 6.09
N ARG A 516 -1.40 54.75 5.38
CA ARG A 516 -1.69 54.90 3.95
C ARG A 516 -0.90 53.91 3.12
N ASP A 517 0.36 53.67 3.46
CA ASP A 517 1.22 52.73 2.76
C ASP A 517 0.73 51.28 2.91
N GLU A 518 0.19 50.94 4.08
CA GLU A 518 -0.46 49.66 4.32
C GLU A 518 -1.74 49.50 3.49
N ILE A 519 -2.63 50.50 3.50
CA ILE A 519 -3.85 50.51 2.66
C ILE A 519 -3.51 50.40 1.16
N VAL A 520 -2.48 51.11 0.70
CA VAL A 520 -2.01 51.06 -0.70
C VAL A 520 -1.59 49.64 -1.09
N LYS A 521 -0.89 48.93 -0.19
CA LYS A 521 -0.46 47.55 -0.39
C LYS A 521 -1.62 46.55 -0.30
N GLU A 522 -2.60 46.80 0.57
CA GLU A 522 -3.79 45.95 0.73
C GLU A 522 -4.81 46.04 -0.43
N LEU A 523 -4.79 47.14 -1.19
CA LEU A 523 -5.73 47.35 -2.31
C LEU A 523 -5.57 46.32 -3.44
N GLY A 524 -4.36 45.80 -3.68
CA GLY A 524 -4.10 44.72 -4.65
C GLY A 524 -4.76 44.97 -6.03
N PHE A 525 -5.54 43.99 -6.52
CA PHE A 525 -6.23 44.06 -7.82
C PHE A 525 -7.29 45.17 -7.93
N LYS A 526 -7.77 45.75 -6.82
CA LYS A 526 -8.71 46.90 -6.86
C LYS A 526 -8.11 48.13 -7.53
N TRP A 527 -6.79 48.20 -7.66
CA TRP A 527 -6.12 49.26 -8.43
C TRP A 527 -6.57 49.28 -9.89
N ILE A 528 -6.92 48.13 -10.49
CA ILE A 528 -7.42 48.06 -11.87
C ILE A 528 -8.77 48.78 -11.98
N ASP A 529 -9.68 48.55 -11.03
CA ASP A 529 -10.97 49.24 -10.97
C ASP A 529 -10.79 50.75 -10.76
N ILE A 530 -9.92 51.15 -9.81
CA ILE A 530 -9.68 52.57 -9.49
C ILE A 530 -9.07 53.30 -10.70
N VAL A 531 -8.10 52.69 -11.37
CA VAL A 531 -7.48 53.23 -12.58
C VAL A 531 -8.50 53.29 -13.72
N GLY A 532 -9.32 52.25 -13.89
CA GLY A 532 -10.39 52.22 -14.90
C GLY A 532 -11.44 53.32 -14.69
N VAL A 533 -11.86 53.57 -13.45
CA VAL A 533 -12.76 54.68 -13.10
C VAL A 533 -12.09 56.02 -13.39
N PHE A 534 -10.83 56.21 -13.00
CA PHE A 534 -10.10 57.45 -13.28
C PHE A 534 -9.95 57.71 -14.78
N LEU A 535 -9.62 56.68 -15.56
CA LEU A 535 -9.53 56.74 -17.02
C LEU A 535 -10.88 57.13 -17.63
N SER A 536 -11.97 56.54 -17.15
CA SER A 536 -13.33 56.86 -17.62
C SER A 536 -13.70 58.32 -17.34
N ILE A 537 -13.37 58.83 -16.16
CA ILE A 537 -13.57 60.24 -15.80
C ILE A 537 -12.69 61.15 -16.67
N ALA A 538 -11.42 60.80 -16.88
CA ALA A 538 -10.51 61.58 -17.73
C ALA A 538 -11.01 61.67 -19.18
N VAL A 539 -11.55 60.57 -19.73
CA VAL A 539 -12.19 60.56 -21.06
C VAL A 539 -13.42 61.46 -21.08
N LEU A 540 -14.28 61.39 -20.06
CA LEU A 540 -15.46 62.25 -19.97
C LEU A 540 -15.07 63.74 -19.89
N VAL A 541 -14.08 64.08 -19.06
CA VAL A 541 -13.56 65.44 -18.96
C VAL A 541 -12.98 65.91 -20.30
N PHE A 542 -12.21 65.06 -20.98
CA PHE A 542 -11.68 65.36 -22.30
C PHE A 542 -12.77 65.60 -23.33
N VAL A 543 -13.81 64.76 -23.36
CA VAL A 543 -14.97 64.92 -24.25
C VAL A 543 -15.71 66.22 -23.94
N CYS A 544 -15.97 66.53 -22.66
CA CYS A 544 -16.59 67.79 -22.26
C CYS A 544 -15.73 69.00 -22.67
N LEU A 545 -14.42 68.96 -22.42
CA LEU A 545 -13.50 70.02 -22.82
C LEU A 545 -13.47 70.19 -24.34
N HIS A 546 -13.46 69.09 -25.09
CA HIS A 546 -13.51 69.09 -26.55
C HIS A 546 -14.82 69.71 -27.07
N ILE A 547 -15.96 69.38 -26.46
CA ILE A 547 -17.26 69.98 -26.79
C ILE A 547 -17.24 71.48 -26.50
N VAL A 548 -16.77 71.90 -25.33
CA VAL A 548 -16.69 73.32 -24.95
C VAL A 548 -15.75 74.07 -25.89
N LEU A 549 -14.57 73.53 -26.19
CA LEU A 549 -13.65 74.11 -27.16
C LEU A 549 -14.29 74.24 -28.55
N ARG A 550 -15.05 73.24 -28.99
CA ARG A 550 -15.77 73.28 -30.27
C ARG A 550 -16.90 74.32 -30.30
N VAL A 551 -17.53 74.60 -29.16
CA VAL A 551 -18.57 75.63 -29.01
C VAL A 551 -17.96 77.03 -28.93
N VAL A 552 -16.88 77.19 -28.18
CA VAL A 552 -16.22 78.48 -27.93
C VAL A 552 -15.34 78.94 -29.10
N PHE A 553 -14.64 78.02 -29.76
CA PHE A 553 -13.72 78.32 -30.88
C PHE A 553 -14.34 78.05 -32.26
N ARG A 554 -15.67 77.92 -32.35
CA ARG A 554 -16.39 77.92 -33.63
C ARG A 554 -16.33 79.32 -34.26
N ARG A 555 -15.22 79.60 -34.95
CA ARG A 555 -15.16 80.40 -36.16
C ARG A 555 -14.90 79.47 -37.33
#